data_AF-A0A1T3CMV1-F1
#
_entry.id   AF-A0A1T3CMV1-F1
#
_cell.length_a   1.000
_cell.length_b   1.000
_cell.length_c   1.000
_cell.angle_alpha   90.00
_cell.angle_beta   90.00
_cell.angle_gamma   90.00
#
_symmetry.space_group_name_H-M   'P 1'
#
loop_
_entity.id
_entity.type
_entity.pdbx_description
1 polymer ?
#
loop_
_entity_poly.entity_id
_entity_poly.type
_entity_poly.pdbx_seq_one_letter_code
_entity_poly.pdbx_strand_id
1 'polypeptide(L)'
;MSKVESSSDASDQEDITDMLETGGELDIARFFISSQDSRSLRLDVEGTLCAGFDIGWVSTVRVRLYYRNILVGEITSPDTQMIPDSDNYVITKWRIDEEPIMRIKSMVGFKNFFCDIMPKEDANDELDVQKRATAALRVSPSGHRLTMSVNLANMPRMTTTITSLRIFGEKVRIIMNLTNPSPVTLHAEVESEFVLKKGKDTVGHLDALFEIIPGVHQCVFAGTISPKVSGMVTLKGSSYEDPDESWQQYVITLFEVNINLDEAVVSVEAD
;
A
#
# COMPACT_ATOMS: atom_id res chain seq x y z
N MET A 1 53.56 -38.09 -28.32
CA MET A 1 52.27 -38.30 -28.99
C MET A 1 51.39 -39.06 -28.01
N SER A 2 50.61 -38.37 -27.16
CA SER A 2 49.18 -38.01 -27.37
C SER A 2 48.29 -39.26 -27.30
N LYS A 3 47.31 -39.42 -26.40
CA LYS A 3 46.36 -38.45 -25.83
C LYS A 3 45.94 -38.84 -24.40
N VAL A 4 45.61 -37.82 -23.62
CA VAL A 4 44.70 -37.86 -22.47
C VAL A 4 43.27 -37.91 -23.04
N GLU A 5 42.44 -38.84 -22.59
CA GLU A 5 40.99 -38.70 -22.69
C GLU A 5 40.40 -38.89 -21.28
N SER A 6 39.96 -37.75 -20.76
CA SER A 6 39.13 -37.57 -19.58
C SER A 6 37.71 -37.97 -19.95
N SER A 7 37.14 -38.94 -19.24
CA SER A 7 35.69 -39.12 -19.17
C SER A 7 35.25 -39.01 -17.71
N SER A 8 34.95 -37.79 -17.27
CA SER A 8 34.14 -37.59 -16.08
C SER A 8 32.71 -37.98 -16.44
N ASP A 9 32.34 -39.21 -16.14
CA ASP A 9 30.95 -39.66 -16.13
C ASP A 9 30.23 -38.93 -14.98
N ALA A 10 29.68 -37.76 -15.27
CA ALA A 10 28.53 -37.27 -14.53
C ALA A 10 27.35 -38.12 -14.99
N SER A 11 27.06 -39.19 -14.25
CA SER A 11 25.87 -40.00 -14.51
C SER A 11 24.64 -39.15 -14.14
N ASP A 12 24.07 -38.51 -15.14
CA ASP A 12 22.74 -37.90 -15.08
C ASP A 12 21.71 -39.00 -14.83
N GLN A 13 21.37 -39.19 -13.57
CA GLN A 13 20.29 -40.09 -13.19
C GLN A 13 19.56 -39.56 -11.96
N GLU A 14 18.75 -38.52 -12.16
CA GLU A 14 17.55 -38.30 -11.35
C GLU A 14 16.40 -37.90 -12.27
N ASP A 15 15.77 -38.92 -12.83
CA ASP A 15 14.41 -38.84 -13.35
C ASP A 15 13.48 -38.86 -12.12
N ILE A 16 13.25 -37.69 -11.51
CA ILE A 16 12.23 -37.50 -10.45
C ILE A 16 11.24 -36.46 -10.96
N THR A 17 10.26 -36.95 -11.71
CA THR A 17 9.02 -36.24 -12.05
C THR A 17 8.13 -36.15 -10.81
N ASP A 18 8.56 -35.33 -9.85
CA ASP A 18 7.74 -34.62 -8.84
C ASP A 18 8.67 -33.67 -8.06
N MET A 19 9.38 -32.79 -8.79
CA MET A 19 10.13 -31.73 -8.12
C MET A 19 9.14 -30.74 -7.49
N LEU A 20 8.98 -30.87 -6.18
CA LEU A 20 8.14 -30.00 -5.36
C LEU A 20 8.68 -28.57 -5.42
N GLU A 21 7.80 -27.61 -5.76
CA GLU A 21 8.11 -26.19 -5.58
C GLU A 21 8.60 -25.96 -4.14
N THR A 22 9.70 -25.23 -3.98
CA THR A 22 10.16 -24.87 -2.63
C THR A 22 9.34 -23.67 -2.17
N GLY A 23 8.64 -23.83 -1.04
CA GLY A 23 7.79 -22.80 -0.46
C GLY A 23 8.50 -22.03 0.65
N GLY A 24 8.18 -20.75 0.77
CA GLY A 24 8.71 -19.86 1.80
C GLY A 24 7.81 -18.68 2.06
N GLU A 25 8.31 -17.74 2.87
CA GLU A 25 7.59 -16.52 3.22
C GLU A 25 8.54 -15.31 3.16
N LEU A 26 7.97 -14.16 2.85
CA LEU A 26 8.61 -12.86 2.88
C LEU A 26 7.90 -11.99 3.90
N ASP A 27 8.64 -11.43 4.86
CA ASP A 27 8.16 -10.32 5.67
C ASP A 27 8.27 -9.04 4.83
N ILE A 28 7.13 -8.45 4.46
CA ILE A 28 7.08 -7.28 3.57
C ILE A 28 7.46 -6.03 4.38
N ALA A 29 8.58 -5.41 4.03
CA ALA A 29 9.03 -4.16 4.61
C ALA A 29 8.45 -2.94 3.88
N ARG A 30 8.25 -3.04 2.56
CA ARG A 30 7.68 -1.97 1.74
C ARG A 30 6.76 -2.56 0.66
N PHE A 31 5.60 -1.92 0.49
CA PHE A 31 4.62 -2.24 -0.55
C PHE A 31 4.20 -0.94 -1.22
N PHE A 32 4.96 -0.51 -2.21
CA PHE A 32 4.72 0.75 -2.91
C PHE A 32 3.74 0.55 -4.05
N ILE A 33 2.68 1.35 -4.10
CA ILE A 33 1.70 1.36 -5.19
C ILE A 33 1.64 2.78 -5.73
N SER A 34 1.76 2.92 -7.05
CA SER A 34 1.44 4.17 -7.74
C SER A 34 0.39 3.95 -8.82
N SER A 35 -0.31 5.03 -9.13
CA SER A 35 -1.32 5.03 -10.17
C SER A 35 -0.71 5.14 -11.56
N GLN A 36 -1.48 4.74 -12.56
CA GLN A 36 -1.13 4.89 -13.97
C GLN A 36 -2.38 5.25 -14.77
N ASP A 37 -3.48 4.53 -14.54
CA ASP A 37 -4.81 4.82 -15.07
C ASP A 37 -5.88 4.25 -14.13
N SER A 38 -7.16 4.38 -14.46
CA SER A 38 -8.28 3.89 -13.63
C SER A 38 -8.33 2.37 -13.40
N ARG A 39 -7.50 1.56 -14.08
CA ARG A 39 -7.51 0.09 -14.08
C ARG A 39 -6.11 -0.54 -13.98
N SER A 40 -5.07 0.25 -13.75
CA SER A 40 -3.71 -0.26 -13.67
C SER A 40 -2.87 0.46 -12.61
N LEU A 41 -1.82 -0.21 -12.15
CA LEU A 41 -0.93 0.28 -11.12
C LEU A 41 0.51 -0.16 -11.38
N ARG A 42 1.47 0.59 -10.84
CA ARG A 42 2.84 0.10 -10.64
C ARG A 42 2.99 -0.38 -9.20
N LEU A 43 3.87 -1.35 -9.00
CA LEU A 43 4.03 -2.05 -7.73
C LEU A 43 5.49 -2.32 -7.45
N ASP A 44 5.99 -1.87 -6.31
CA ASP A 44 7.26 -2.37 -5.75
C ASP A 44 7.00 -3.13 -4.46
N VAL A 45 7.67 -4.27 -4.31
CA VAL A 45 7.66 -5.06 -3.09
C VAL A 45 9.09 -5.29 -2.63
N GLU A 46 9.33 -4.95 -1.36
CA GLU A 46 10.61 -5.11 -0.69
C GLU A 46 10.38 -5.82 0.64
N GLY A 47 11.32 -6.67 1.06
CA GLY A 47 11.16 -7.43 2.28
C GLY A 47 12.32 -8.36 2.59
N THR A 48 12.22 -9.02 3.73
CA THR A 48 13.23 -9.99 4.19
C THR A 48 12.67 -11.40 4.08
N LEU A 49 13.45 -12.33 3.52
CA LEU A 49 13.06 -13.74 3.46
C LEU A 49 13.01 -14.32 4.87
N CYS A 50 11.95 -15.04 5.20
CA CYS A 50 11.80 -15.68 6.51
C CYS A 50 12.83 -16.80 6.69
N ALA A 51 13.25 -17.02 7.94
CA ALA A 51 14.26 -18.01 8.29
C ALA A 51 13.91 -19.41 7.77
N GLY A 52 14.91 -20.11 7.24
CA GLY A 52 14.75 -21.46 6.68
C GLY A 52 14.28 -21.49 5.22
N PHE A 53 14.19 -20.33 4.57
CA PHE A 53 13.92 -20.22 3.14
C PHE A 53 14.94 -19.32 2.45
N ASP A 54 15.64 -19.89 1.47
CA ASP A 54 16.57 -19.16 0.63
C ASP A 54 16.07 -19.21 -0.82
N ILE A 55 16.24 -18.10 -1.53
CA ILE A 55 16.11 -18.08 -2.99
C ILE A 55 17.49 -17.88 -3.61
N GLY A 56 17.77 -18.63 -4.68
CA GLY A 56 18.92 -18.36 -5.53
C GLY A 56 18.71 -17.09 -6.36
N TRP A 57 19.50 -16.94 -7.42
CA TRP A 57 19.28 -15.88 -8.39
C TRP A 57 18.10 -16.23 -9.30
N VAL A 58 16.93 -15.68 -8.96
CA VAL A 58 15.73 -15.86 -9.78
C VAL A 58 15.80 -14.89 -10.95
N SER A 59 15.44 -15.34 -12.15
CA SER A 59 15.46 -14.54 -13.39
C SER A 59 14.06 -14.18 -13.87
N THR A 60 13.02 -14.58 -13.14
CA THR A 60 11.63 -14.25 -13.44
C THR A 60 10.85 -14.15 -12.14
N VAL A 61 10.19 -13.00 -11.96
CA VAL A 61 9.37 -12.74 -10.77
C VAL A 61 7.91 -12.57 -11.21
N ARG A 62 7.02 -13.35 -10.58
CA ARG A 62 5.57 -13.21 -10.73
C ARG A 62 5.00 -12.73 -9.40
N VAL A 63 4.36 -11.57 -9.42
CA VAL A 63 3.66 -11.04 -8.24
C VAL A 63 2.15 -11.20 -8.44
N ARG A 64 1.48 -11.75 -7.43
CA ARG A 64 0.03 -11.94 -7.38
C ARG A 64 -0.52 -11.24 -6.17
N LEU A 65 -1.49 -10.36 -6.39
CA LEU A 65 -2.21 -9.68 -5.33
C LEU A 65 -3.54 -10.36 -5.12
N TYR A 66 -3.79 -10.80 -3.90
CA TYR A 66 -5.07 -11.36 -3.48
C TYR A 66 -5.71 -10.49 -2.42
N TYR A 67 -7.02 -10.37 -2.46
CA TYR A 67 -7.79 -9.89 -1.31
C TYR A 67 -8.68 -11.05 -0.85
N ARG A 68 -8.28 -11.69 0.26
CA ARG A 68 -8.82 -12.99 0.67
C ARG A 68 -8.63 -14.00 -0.49
N ASN A 69 -9.71 -14.53 -1.06
CA ASN A 69 -9.66 -15.51 -2.15
C ASN A 69 -9.82 -14.89 -3.55
N ILE A 70 -9.88 -13.56 -3.65
CA ILE A 70 -10.11 -12.85 -4.92
C ILE A 70 -8.76 -12.40 -5.48
N LEU A 71 -8.42 -12.84 -6.69
CA LEU A 71 -7.26 -12.31 -7.42
C LEU A 71 -7.54 -10.86 -7.84
N VAL A 72 -6.82 -9.93 -7.22
CA VAL A 72 -6.90 -8.48 -7.49
C VAL A 72 -6.09 -8.11 -8.72
N GLY A 73 -4.87 -8.64 -8.82
CA GLY A 73 -3.95 -8.31 -9.90
C GLY A 73 -2.84 -9.34 -9.99
N GLU A 74 -2.23 -9.42 -11.17
CA GLU A 74 -1.09 -10.29 -11.40
C GLU A 74 -0.18 -9.68 -12.44
N ILE A 75 1.12 -9.77 -12.19
CA ILE A 75 2.16 -9.36 -13.13
C ILE A 75 3.26 -10.40 -13.16
N THR A 76 3.85 -10.61 -14.32
CA THR A 76 5.02 -11.46 -14.50
C THR A 76 6.07 -10.65 -15.24
N SER A 77 7.23 -10.50 -14.64
CA SER A 77 8.34 -9.79 -15.23
C SER A 77 9.44 -10.79 -15.61
N PRO A 78 9.61 -11.09 -16.91
CA PRO A 78 10.75 -11.87 -17.37
C PRO A 78 12.05 -11.08 -17.18
N ASP A 79 13.17 -11.79 -17.13
CA ASP A 79 14.53 -11.23 -17.03
C ASP A 79 14.75 -10.21 -15.90
N THR A 80 13.92 -10.31 -14.86
CA THR A 80 14.00 -9.51 -13.64
C THR A 80 14.74 -10.31 -12.61
N GLN A 81 15.96 -9.87 -12.30
CA GLN A 81 16.78 -10.50 -11.28
C GLN A 81 16.32 -10.03 -9.90
N MET A 82 16.00 -10.99 -9.03
CA MET A 82 15.88 -10.75 -7.60
C MET A 82 16.96 -11.58 -6.91
N ILE A 83 17.86 -10.88 -6.24
CA ILE A 83 19.03 -11.43 -5.59
C ILE A 83 18.97 -10.98 -4.14
N PRO A 84 18.87 -11.91 -3.17
CA PRO A 84 18.96 -11.56 -1.76
C PRO A 84 20.33 -10.95 -1.45
N ASP A 85 20.35 -9.94 -0.58
CA ASP A 85 21.60 -9.41 -0.02
C ASP A 85 22.10 -10.26 1.17
N SER A 86 23.09 -9.75 1.89
CA SER A 86 23.66 -10.45 3.05
C SER A 86 22.68 -10.63 4.22
N ASP A 87 21.62 -9.84 4.28
CA ASP A 87 20.60 -9.88 5.31
C ASP A 87 19.33 -10.60 4.83
N ASN A 88 19.41 -11.32 3.70
CA ASN A 88 18.28 -11.95 3.02
C ASN A 88 17.18 -10.96 2.60
N TYR A 89 17.54 -9.69 2.41
CA TYR A 89 16.64 -8.66 1.93
C TYR A 89 16.54 -8.70 0.40
N VAL A 90 15.32 -8.55 -0.13
CA VAL A 90 15.03 -8.57 -1.57
C VAL A 90 14.19 -7.37 -1.96
N ILE A 91 14.40 -6.89 -3.19
CA ILE A 91 13.71 -5.76 -3.79
C ILE A 91 13.30 -6.15 -5.21
N THR A 92 12.06 -5.84 -5.60
CA THR A 92 11.66 -5.89 -7.02
C THR A 92 12.32 -4.73 -7.77
N LYS A 93 13.44 -5.00 -8.46
CA LYS A 93 14.09 -4.01 -9.34
C LYS A 93 13.52 -4.13 -10.74
N TRP A 94 12.54 -3.29 -11.05
CA TRP A 94 12.07 -3.17 -12.42
C TRP A 94 13.10 -2.46 -13.29
N ARG A 95 13.18 -2.85 -14.56
CA ARG A 95 13.98 -2.09 -15.53
C ARG A 95 13.28 -0.76 -15.77
N ILE A 96 14.03 0.34 -15.76
CA ILE A 96 13.50 1.71 -15.94
C ILE A 96 12.69 1.83 -17.23
N ASP A 97 13.11 1.14 -18.29
CA ASP A 97 12.45 1.16 -19.60
C ASP A 97 11.22 0.22 -19.69
N GLU A 98 10.99 -0.63 -18.68
CA GLU A 98 9.97 -1.68 -18.70
C GLU A 98 9.14 -1.74 -17.42
N GLU A 99 9.12 -0.68 -16.58
CA GLU A 99 8.38 -0.64 -15.30
C GLU A 99 7.01 -1.30 -15.45
N PRO A 100 6.84 -2.53 -14.93
CA PRO A 100 5.81 -3.38 -15.45
C PRO A 100 4.49 -2.97 -14.81
N ILE A 101 3.51 -2.70 -15.67
CA ILE A 101 2.19 -2.22 -15.28
C ILE A 101 1.29 -3.42 -14.94
N MET A 102 0.81 -3.48 -13.71
CA MET A 102 -0.15 -4.50 -13.28
C MET A 102 -1.57 -4.05 -13.62
N ARG A 103 -2.29 -4.85 -14.42
CA ARG A 103 -3.73 -4.65 -14.60
C ARG A 103 -4.51 -5.12 -13.38
N ILE A 104 -5.42 -4.27 -12.92
CA ILE A 104 -6.36 -4.60 -11.84
C ILE A 104 -7.47 -5.46 -12.44
N LYS A 105 -7.47 -6.74 -12.07
CA LYS A 105 -8.46 -7.74 -12.50
C LYS A 105 -9.76 -7.64 -11.71
N SER A 106 -9.69 -7.22 -10.44
CA SER A 106 -10.85 -7.08 -9.56
C SER A 106 -10.84 -5.75 -8.83
N MET A 107 -11.60 -4.78 -9.35
CA MET A 107 -11.82 -3.49 -8.67
C MET A 107 -12.55 -3.63 -7.34
N VAL A 108 -13.38 -4.67 -7.18
CA VAL A 108 -14.06 -4.95 -5.90
C VAL A 108 -13.03 -5.34 -4.83
N GLY A 109 -12.11 -6.24 -5.16
CA GLY A 109 -11.04 -6.64 -4.23
C GLY A 109 -10.08 -5.48 -3.95
N PHE A 110 -9.74 -4.70 -4.98
CA PHE A 110 -8.86 -3.54 -4.86
C PHE A 110 -9.48 -2.42 -3.99
N LYS A 111 -10.75 -2.08 -4.21
CA LYS A 111 -11.49 -1.15 -3.36
C LYS A 111 -11.54 -1.63 -1.91
N ASN A 112 -11.88 -2.90 -1.69
CA ASN A 112 -12.01 -3.44 -0.34
C ASN A 112 -10.67 -3.44 0.42
N PHE A 113 -9.55 -3.65 -0.29
CA PHE A 113 -8.22 -3.45 0.29
C PHE A 113 -8.06 -2.04 0.85
N PHE A 114 -8.33 -0.98 0.06
CA PHE A 114 -8.24 0.39 0.56
C PHE A 114 -9.24 0.69 1.67
N CYS A 115 -10.49 0.20 1.56
CA CYS A 115 -11.47 0.32 2.64
C CYS A 115 -10.98 -0.30 3.96
N ASP A 116 -10.18 -1.35 3.90
CA ASP A 116 -9.70 -2.05 5.09
C ASP A 116 -8.47 -1.40 5.70
N ILE A 117 -7.61 -0.76 4.91
CA ILE A 117 -6.45 -0.03 5.44
C ILE A 117 -6.78 1.42 5.84
N MET A 118 -7.85 2.01 5.32
CA MET A 118 -8.25 3.38 5.69
C MET A 118 -8.77 3.47 7.13
N PRO A 119 -8.62 4.63 7.79
CA PRO A 119 -9.23 4.88 9.09
C PRO A 119 -10.73 4.63 9.07
N LYS A 120 -11.26 4.05 10.16
CA LYS A 120 -12.71 3.86 10.38
C LYS A 120 -13.04 4.15 11.84
N GLU A 121 -14.22 4.71 12.05
CA GLU A 121 -14.80 4.82 13.38
C GLU A 121 -15.11 3.44 13.96
N ASP A 122 -14.91 3.27 15.28
CA ASP A 122 -15.17 2.04 16.04
C ASP A 122 -14.45 0.78 15.53
N ALA A 123 -13.35 0.96 14.78
CA ALA A 123 -12.50 -0.16 14.40
C ALA A 123 -11.85 -0.77 15.65
N ASN A 124 -11.87 -2.10 15.75
CA ASN A 124 -11.21 -2.79 16.85
C ASN A 124 -9.70 -2.86 16.56
N ASP A 125 -8.98 -1.81 16.96
CA ASP A 125 -7.54 -1.63 16.70
C ASP A 125 -6.69 -2.82 17.18
N GLU A 126 -7.16 -3.58 18.19
CA GLU A 126 -6.47 -4.77 18.70
C GLU A 126 -6.29 -5.89 17.66
N LEU A 127 -7.26 -6.06 16.74
CA LEU A 127 -7.18 -7.08 15.68
C LEU A 127 -6.21 -6.69 14.55
N ASP A 128 -5.99 -5.39 14.35
CA ASP A 128 -5.09 -4.89 13.31
C ASP A 128 -3.61 -4.94 13.75
N VAL A 129 -3.33 -4.88 15.07
CA VAL A 129 -1.95 -5.03 15.63
C VAL A 129 -1.37 -6.43 15.41
N GLN A 130 -2.21 -7.46 15.27
CA GLN A 130 -1.74 -8.84 15.06
C GLN A 130 -1.43 -9.16 13.59
N LYS A 131 -1.89 -8.31 12.65
CA LYS A 131 -1.67 -8.54 11.23
C LYS A 131 -0.21 -8.27 10.88
N ARG A 132 0.41 -9.23 10.18
CA ARG A 132 1.71 -9.06 9.52
C ARG A 132 1.51 -9.07 8.02
N ALA A 133 2.08 -8.08 7.36
CA ALA A 133 2.12 -8.03 5.91
C ALA A 133 3.18 -9.01 5.41
N THR A 134 2.74 -10.17 4.95
CA THR A 134 3.65 -11.20 4.42
C THR A 134 3.26 -11.64 3.02
N ALA A 135 4.23 -12.20 2.30
CA ALA A 135 4.00 -12.82 1.01
C ALA A 135 4.39 -14.30 1.05
N ALA A 136 3.52 -15.17 0.54
CA ALA A 136 3.89 -16.56 0.29
C ALA A 136 4.75 -16.63 -0.96
N LEU A 137 5.93 -17.24 -0.84
CA LEU A 137 6.90 -17.41 -1.91
C LEU A 137 6.90 -18.86 -2.39
N ARG A 138 7.05 -19.04 -3.71
CA ARG A 138 7.27 -20.35 -4.33
C ARG A 138 8.33 -20.24 -5.40
N VAL A 139 9.36 -21.07 -5.30
CA VAL A 139 10.40 -21.18 -6.33
C VAL A 139 10.16 -22.43 -7.15
N SER A 140 10.22 -22.27 -8.47
CA SER A 140 10.18 -23.41 -9.39
C SER A 140 11.37 -24.35 -9.13
N PRO A 141 11.25 -25.64 -9.47
CA PRO A 141 12.36 -26.61 -9.37
C PRO A 141 13.68 -26.14 -9.98
N SER A 142 13.62 -25.40 -11.08
CA SER A 142 14.82 -24.88 -11.76
C SER A 142 15.49 -23.70 -11.02
N GLY A 143 14.94 -23.21 -9.91
CA GLY A 143 15.43 -22.04 -9.20
C GLY A 143 15.18 -20.70 -9.89
N HIS A 144 14.77 -20.69 -11.17
CA HIS A 144 14.72 -19.47 -11.97
C HIS A 144 13.44 -18.64 -11.81
N ARG A 145 12.32 -19.25 -11.40
CA ARG A 145 11.02 -18.59 -11.35
C ARG A 145 10.53 -18.48 -9.92
N LEU A 146 10.30 -17.25 -9.47
CA LEU A 146 9.69 -16.94 -8.18
C LEU A 146 8.24 -16.50 -8.39
N THR A 147 7.32 -17.11 -7.66
CA THR A 147 5.95 -16.59 -7.48
C THR A 147 5.81 -16.03 -6.08
N MET A 148 5.50 -14.75 -5.99
CA MET A 148 5.18 -14.02 -4.77
C MET A 148 3.67 -13.78 -4.71
N SER A 149 3.00 -14.30 -3.68
CA SER A 149 1.56 -14.12 -3.48
C SER A 149 1.32 -13.30 -2.21
N VAL A 150 0.81 -12.08 -2.39
CA VAL A 150 0.54 -11.14 -1.30
C VAL A 150 -0.95 -11.15 -1.00
N ASN A 151 -1.32 -11.33 0.27
CA ASN A 151 -2.70 -11.19 0.73
C ASN A 151 -2.93 -9.80 1.32
N LEU A 152 -3.55 -8.93 0.53
CA LEU A 152 -3.87 -7.55 0.87
C LEU A 152 -4.81 -7.43 2.08
N ALA A 153 -5.58 -8.47 2.42
CA ALA A 153 -6.46 -8.45 3.59
C ALA A 153 -5.69 -8.51 4.93
N ASN A 154 -4.40 -8.88 4.88
CA ASN A 154 -3.51 -8.92 6.04
C ASN A 154 -2.75 -7.60 6.23
N MET A 155 -3.07 -6.55 5.48
CA MET A 155 -2.50 -5.24 5.69
C MET A 155 -3.16 -4.57 6.92
N PRO A 156 -2.39 -4.10 7.91
CA PRO A 156 -2.90 -3.37 9.06
C PRO A 156 -3.64 -2.08 8.66
N ARG A 157 -4.61 -1.66 9.48
CA ARG A 157 -5.35 -0.41 9.30
C ARG A 157 -4.57 0.80 9.81
N MET A 158 -4.67 1.91 9.08
CA MET A 158 -4.21 3.22 9.52
C MET A 158 -5.15 3.82 10.55
N THR A 159 -4.58 4.41 11.60
CA THR A 159 -5.32 5.16 12.61
C THR A 159 -5.01 6.65 12.52
N THR A 160 -5.86 7.47 13.13
CA THR A 160 -5.70 8.92 13.11
C THR A 160 -5.79 9.51 14.50
N THR A 161 -5.08 10.62 14.71
CA THR A 161 -5.19 11.39 15.95
C THR A 161 -5.10 12.87 15.63
N ILE A 162 -6.09 13.65 16.05
CA ILE A 162 -6.07 15.10 15.88
C ILE A 162 -5.09 15.69 16.90
N THR A 163 -4.11 16.45 16.43
CA THR A 163 -3.09 17.07 17.27
C THR A 163 -3.36 18.55 17.52
N SER A 164 -4.01 19.22 16.57
CA SER A 164 -4.41 20.61 16.69
C SER A 164 -5.61 20.90 15.81
N LEU A 165 -6.59 21.61 16.37
CA LEU A 165 -7.74 22.12 15.64
C LEU A 165 -7.87 23.63 15.93
N ARG A 166 -7.83 24.45 14.88
CA ARG A 166 -7.95 25.91 14.99
C ARG A 166 -8.99 26.44 14.04
N ILE A 167 -9.83 27.35 14.55
CA ILE A 167 -10.82 28.08 13.76
C ILE A 167 -10.57 29.58 13.98
N PHE A 168 -10.49 30.32 12.88
CA PHE A 168 -10.28 31.76 12.87
C PHE A 168 -11.18 32.40 11.82
N GLY A 169 -12.24 33.07 12.27
CA GLY A 169 -13.31 33.54 11.37
C GLY A 169 -13.90 32.37 10.59
N GLU A 170 -13.82 32.44 9.27
CA GLU A 170 -14.29 31.42 8.33
C GLU A 170 -13.19 30.43 7.91
N LYS A 171 -12.00 30.50 8.53
CA LYS A 171 -10.89 29.58 8.23
C LYS A 171 -10.80 28.47 9.26
N VAL A 172 -10.55 27.26 8.79
CA VAL A 172 -10.29 26.08 9.62
C VAL A 172 -8.95 25.47 9.25
N ARG A 173 -8.21 25.03 10.27
CA ARG A 173 -6.99 24.24 10.11
C ARG A 173 -7.00 23.08 11.09
N ILE A 174 -6.85 21.88 10.55
CA ILE A 174 -6.81 20.61 11.27
C ILE A 174 -5.46 19.98 11.02
N ILE A 175 -4.73 19.68 12.09
CA ILE A 175 -3.46 18.97 12.03
C ILE A 175 -3.69 17.59 12.64
N MET A 176 -3.46 16.55 11.85
CA MET A 176 -3.74 15.17 12.21
C MET A 176 -2.48 14.33 12.04
N ASN A 177 -2.19 13.47 13.01
CA ASN A 177 -1.23 12.39 12.82
C ASN A 177 -1.96 11.21 12.19
N LEU A 178 -1.47 10.77 11.03
CA LEU A 178 -1.85 9.54 10.36
C LEU A 178 -0.80 8.49 10.73
N THR A 179 -1.24 7.43 11.41
CA THR A 179 -0.36 6.32 11.85
C THR A 179 -0.67 5.10 11.00
N ASN A 180 0.22 4.77 10.08
CA ASN A 180 0.09 3.63 9.18
C ASN A 180 1.05 2.50 9.59
N PRO A 181 0.57 1.46 10.29
CA PRO A 181 1.38 0.29 10.65
C PRO A 181 1.63 -0.66 9.46
N SER A 182 0.98 -0.44 8.32
CA SER A 182 1.17 -1.25 7.11
C SER A 182 2.40 -0.78 6.31
N PRO A 183 3.09 -1.69 5.59
CA PRO A 183 4.17 -1.30 4.66
C PRO A 183 3.65 -0.61 3.39
N VAL A 184 2.34 -0.44 3.25
CA VAL A 184 1.72 0.19 2.08
C VAL A 184 2.17 1.65 1.97
N THR A 185 2.64 2.01 0.78
CA THR A 185 2.99 3.38 0.41
C THR A 185 2.22 3.82 -0.83
N LEU A 186 1.54 4.96 -0.74
CA LEU A 186 0.85 5.66 -1.81
C LEU A 186 1.18 7.15 -1.67
N HIS A 187 1.96 7.69 -2.61
CA HIS A 187 2.25 9.12 -2.64
C HIS A 187 1.11 9.88 -3.31
N ALA A 188 0.85 11.09 -2.81
CA ALA A 188 0.02 12.06 -3.48
C ALA A 188 0.88 12.89 -4.44
N GLU A 189 0.37 13.09 -5.64
CA GLU A 189 1.02 13.93 -6.64
C GLU A 189 0.48 15.37 -6.57
N VAL A 190 -0.75 15.54 -6.09
CA VAL A 190 -1.45 16.82 -5.95
C VAL A 190 -2.25 16.92 -4.65
N GLU A 191 -2.68 18.14 -4.31
CA GLU A 191 -3.61 18.36 -3.21
C GLU A 191 -4.97 17.68 -3.49
N SER A 192 -5.56 17.10 -2.46
CA SER A 192 -6.88 16.47 -2.50
C SER A 192 -7.90 17.32 -1.74
N GLU A 193 -9.14 17.33 -2.22
CA GLU A 193 -10.24 18.05 -1.59
C GLU A 193 -10.94 17.15 -0.54
N PHE A 194 -11.24 17.77 0.60
CA PHE A 194 -11.98 17.19 1.70
C PHE A 194 -13.14 18.11 2.09
N VAL A 195 -14.19 17.51 2.64
CA VAL A 195 -15.37 18.25 3.13
C VAL A 195 -15.63 17.92 4.59
N LEU A 196 -16.01 18.94 5.36
CA LEU A 196 -16.61 18.76 6.68
C LEU A 196 -18.11 18.60 6.51
N LYS A 197 -18.67 17.53 7.06
CA LYS A 197 -20.11 17.25 7.03
C LYS A 197 -20.70 17.24 8.42
N LYS A 198 -21.86 17.89 8.56
CA LYS A 198 -22.71 17.78 9.74
C LYS A 198 -24.01 17.10 9.32
N GLY A 199 -24.10 15.79 9.54
CA GLY A 199 -25.15 14.98 8.95
C GLY A 199 -25.04 14.97 7.42
N LYS A 200 -26.03 15.54 6.72
CA LYS A 200 -26.04 15.63 5.25
C LYS A 200 -25.46 16.94 4.72
N ASP A 201 -25.29 17.94 5.58
CA ASP A 201 -24.90 19.28 5.16
C ASP A 201 -23.38 19.40 5.12
N THR A 202 -22.85 19.95 4.02
CA THR A 202 -21.45 20.37 3.95
C THR A 202 -21.29 21.70 4.68
N VAL A 203 -20.42 21.73 5.68
CA VAL A 203 -20.17 22.88 6.55
C VAL A 203 -18.77 23.45 6.38
N GLY A 204 -17.92 22.85 5.55
CA GLY A 204 -16.59 23.35 5.22
C GLY A 204 -15.93 22.58 4.10
N HIS A 205 -14.95 23.22 3.45
CA HIS A 205 -14.12 22.67 2.37
C HIS A 205 -12.66 22.85 2.75
N LEU A 206 -11.86 21.81 2.62
CA LEU A 206 -10.47 21.78 3.01
C LEU A 206 -9.64 21.08 1.96
N ASP A 207 -8.40 21.51 1.82
CA ASP A 207 -7.41 20.87 0.97
C ASP A 207 -6.32 20.25 1.85
N ALA A 208 -5.78 19.11 1.40
CA ALA A 208 -4.61 18.49 2.00
C ALA A 208 -3.83 17.67 0.99
N LEU A 209 -2.51 17.64 1.14
CA LEU A 209 -1.67 16.61 0.52
C LEU A 209 -1.83 15.32 1.35
N PHE A 210 -2.63 14.38 0.84
CA PHE A 210 -2.97 13.16 1.56
C PHE A 210 -2.16 11.97 1.04
N GLU A 211 -1.22 11.49 1.84
CA GLU A 211 -0.38 10.34 1.50
C GLU A 211 -0.69 9.17 2.43
N ILE A 212 -0.42 7.96 1.95
CA ILE A 212 -0.35 6.77 2.80
C ILE A 212 1.12 6.39 2.84
N ILE A 213 1.81 6.66 3.95
CA ILE A 213 3.22 6.29 4.11
C ILE A 213 3.41 5.53 5.42
N PRO A 214 4.29 4.51 5.50
CA PRO A 214 4.52 3.74 6.71
C PRO A 214 4.96 4.62 7.90
N GLY A 215 4.53 4.24 9.10
CA GLY A 215 4.84 4.95 10.34
C GLY A 215 3.88 6.09 10.65
N VAL A 216 4.35 7.08 11.41
CA VAL A 216 3.56 8.25 11.83
C VAL A 216 3.96 9.44 10.98
N HIS A 217 2.98 10.07 10.34
CA HIS A 217 3.20 11.31 9.60
C HIS A 217 2.09 12.31 9.87
N GLN A 218 2.43 13.59 9.77
CA GLN A 218 1.50 14.68 10.01
C GLN A 218 0.86 15.12 8.70
N CYS A 219 -0.47 15.14 8.66
CA CYS A 219 -1.26 15.68 7.57
C CYS A 219 -1.96 16.97 8.04
N VAL A 220 -1.97 17.98 7.18
CA VAL A 220 -2.57 19.29 7.45
C VAL A 220 -3.73 19.49 6.49
N PHE A 221 -4.93 19.59 7.04
CA PHE A 221 -6.14 19.96 6.32
C PHE A 221 -6.42 21.43 6.59
N ALA A 222 -6.52 22.24 5.55
CA ALA A 222 -6.77 23.67 5.69
C ALA A 222 -7.80 24.14 4.68
N GLY A 223 -8.66 25.07 5.09
CA GLY A 223 -9.62 25.66 4.17
C GLY A 223 -10.65 26.52 4.89
N THR A 224 -11.88 26.44 4.43
CA THR A 224 -12.98 27.28 4.91
C THR A 224 -14.04 26.47 5.66
N ILE A 225 -14.70 27.14 6.60
CA ILE A 225 -15.80 26.58 7.39
C ILE A 225 -16.90 27.64 7.52
N SER A 226 -18.15 27.18 7.45
CA SER A 226 -19.31 28.02 7.74
C SER A 226 -19.22 28.59 9.17
N PRO A 227 -19.73 29.82 9.38
CA PRO A 227 -19.68 30.44 10.69
C PRO A 227 -20.52 29.67 11.72
N LYS A 228 -20.05 29.67 12.97
CA LYS A 228 -20.77 29.12 14.15
C LYS A 228 -21.09 27.62 14.06
N VAL A 229 -20.31 26.84 13.33
CA VAL A 229 -20.39 25.39 13.34
C VAL A 229 -19.70 24.85 14.60
N SER A 230 -20.37 23.97 15.33
CA SER A 230 -19.89 23.35 16.57
C SER A 230 -20.29 21.88 16.67
N GLY A 231 -19.73 21.15 17.63
CA GLY A 231 -19.98 19.73 17.87
C GLY A 231 -19.28 18.79 16.89
N MET A 232 -19.77 17.54 16.84
CA MET A 232 -19.22 16.50 15.98
C MET A 232 -19.53 16.76 14.51
N VAL A 233 -18.50 16.68 13.67
CA VAL A 233 -18.56 16.70 12.21
C VAL A 233 -17.71 15.58 11.64
N THR A 234 -17.98 15.19 10.41
CA THR A 234 -17.21 14.16 9.69
C THR A 234 -16.34 14.84 8.64
N LEU A 235 -15.02 14.67 8.73
CA LEU A 235 -14.08 15.01 7.66
C LEU A 235 -14.05 13.85 6.67
N LYS A 236 -14.38 14.12 5.41
CA LYS A 236 -14.49 13.11 4.36
C LYS A 236 -13.74 13.53 3.11
N GLY A 237 -13.02 12.61 2.47
CA GLY A 237 -12.46 12.85 1.14
C GLY A 237 -13.56 13.08 0.11
N SER A 238 -13.36 14.09 -0.74
CA SER A 238 -14.33 14.55 -1.75
C SER A 238 -13.84 14.26 -3.16
N SER A 239 -12.72 14.87 -3.54
CA SER A 239 -12.18 14.80 -4.89
C SER A 239 -10.64 14.83 -4.86
N TYR A 240 -10.04 14.44 -5.97
CA TYR A 240 -8.60 14.47 -6.20
C TYR A 240 -8.43 15.01 -7.62
N GLU A 241 -7.74 16.14 -7.78
CA GLU A 241 -7.53 16.75 -9.09
C GLU A 241 -6.50 15.97 -9.89
N ASP A 242 -6.91 14.81 -10.38
CA ASP A 242 -6.08 13.94 -11.19
C ASP A 242 -6.30 14.23 -12.69
N PRO A 243 -5.29 14.75 -13.41
CA PRO A 243 -5.42 14.98 -14.85
C PRO A 243 -5.65 13.68 -15.63
N ASP A 244 -5.28 12.52 -15.07
CA ASP A 244 -5.34 11.21 -15.72
C ASP A 244 -6.56 10.36 -15.29
N GLU A 245 -7.48 10.94 -14.50
CA GLU A 245 -8.68 10.27 -13.96
C GLU A 245 -8.38 8.89 -13.33
N SER A 246 -7.31 8.80 -12.54
CA SER A 246 -6.85 7.51 -12.05
C SER A 246 -7.69 6.97 -10.88
N TRP A 247 -7.39 5.75 -10.43
CA TRP A 247 -8.15 5.15 -9.32
C TRP A 247 -7.87 5.82 -7.96
N GLN A 248 -6.79 6.63 -7.84
CA GLN A 248 -6.44 7.32 -6.59
C GLN A 248 -7.54 8.23 -6.10
N GLN A 249 -8.28 8.88 -7.01
CA GLN A 249 -9.44 9.71 -6.65
C GLN A 249 -10.47 8.92 -5.81
N TYR A 250 -10.69 7.65 -6.14
CA TYR A 250 -11.65 6.82 -5.40
C TYR A 250 -11.08 6.43 -4.04
N VAL A 251 -9.77 6.28 -3.90
CA VAL A 251 -9.11 5.98 -2.62
C VAL A 251 -9.29 7.15 -1.65
N ILE A 252 -9.12 8.39 -2.10
CA ILE A 252 -9.36 9.58 -1.28
C ILE A 252 -10.78 9.59 -0.72
N THR A 253 -11.80 9.24 -1.53
CA THR A 253 -13.20 9.23 -1.07
C THR A 253 -13.52 8.21 0.03
N LEU A 254 -12.60 7.28 0.31
CA LEU A 254 -12.71 6.30 1.39
C LEU A 254 -12.23 6.84 2.74
N PHE A 255 -11.51 7.96 2.75
CA PHE A 255 -11.09 8.61 3.99
C PHE A 255 -12.29 9.24 4.70
N GLU A 256 -12.49 8.87 5.95
CA GLU A 256 -13.58 9.37 6.78
C GLU A 256 -13.19 9.34 8.26
N VAL A 257 -13.23 10.49 8.94
CA VAL A 257 -12.89 10.62 10.36
C VAL A 257 -13.83 11.62 11.03
N ASN A 258 -14.30 11.30 12.22
CA ASN A 258 -15.09 12.23 13.03
C ASN A 258 -14.21 13.18 13.83
N ILE A 259 -14.62 14.44 13.87
CA ILE A 259 -13.90 15.56 14.46
C ILE A 259 -14.85 16.29 15.39
N ASN A 260 -14.42 16.50 16.63
CA ASN A 260 -15.14 17.34 17.57
C ASN A 260 -14.70 18.80 17.42
N LEU A 261 -15.55 19.64 16.82
CA LEU A 261 -15.23 21.06 16.65
C LEU A 261 -15.27 21.85 17.97
N ASP A 262 -15.86 21.31 19.03
CA ASP A 262 -15.89 21.97 20.35
C ASP A 262 -14.50 21.99 21.02
N GLU A 263 -13.57 21.16 20.55
CA GLU A 263 -12.17 21.14 21.00
C GLU A 263 -11.30 22.18 20.26
N ALA A 264 -11.88 22.94 19.32
CA ALA A 264 -11.15 23.95 18.57
C ALA A 264 -10.72 25.12 19.46
N VAL A 265 -9.46 25.53 19.32
CA VAL A 265 -9.02 26.82 19.86
C VAL A 265 -9.54 27.91 18.91
N VAL A 266 -10.58 28.63 19.36
CA VAL A 266 -11.18 29.75 18.62
C VAL A 266 -10.45 31.04 18.99
N SER A 267 -9.82 31.67 17.99
CA SER A 267 -9.23 32.99 18.15
C SER A 267 -10.14 34.02 17.48
N VAL A 268 -10.57 35.04 18.23
CA VAL A 268 -11.37 36.16 17.71
C VAL A 268 -10.39 37.27 17.35
N GLU A 269 -10.52 37.90 16.17
CA GLU A 269 -9.82 39.16 15.91
C GLU A 269 -10.25 40.16 17.00
N ALA A 270 -9.28 40.69 17.73
CA ALA A 270 -9.53 41.84 18.58
C ALA A 270 -9.72 43.03 17.65
N ASP A 271 -10.93 43.58 17.63
CA ASP A 271 -11.28 44.85 16.97
C ASP A 271 -10.33 45.99 17.37
#